data_AF-A0A6A8AEW3-F1
#
_entry.id   AF-A0A6A8AEW3-F1
#
_cell.length_a   1.000
_cell.length_b   1.000
_cell.length_c   1.000
_cell.angle_alpha   90.00
_cell.angle_beta   90.00
_cell.angle_gamma   90.00
#
_symmetry.space_group_name_H-M   'P 1'
#
loop_
_entity.id
_entity.type
_entity.pdbx_description
1 polymer ?
#
loop_
_entity_poly.entity_id
_entity_poly.type
_entity_poly.pdbx_seq_one_letter_code
_entity_poly.pdbx_strand_id
1 'polypeptide(L)'
;MHKRSEMYLAKFFHKHPGDDDRLLLLAYDTDILMGIYLREPDTPALDWSLQDKIRNAMPKEFLREEFANTAESIAAFRREAEKLLDAGYIETHHTQYTLRKLNGDFTPKPDWQKAIDEAIMSALANEPDAQADRLRALKDTPAETEPVLAWLRAYHANAISSPETLKLAEAASGRWMKSDAGSSSRYLWSIHENHFKGEVFELLALAYLSDGAGFDPKAALDAIITAKAADWSRYRLRVHATIICNYFPEQESDAYDLIYRSAGLKSLAGLTARPSYQAYARYRAADTAARRATWRWSGTSAPADEASIAEAERKMGFRYPEDYRQFLMKRGESTLFVRMPDEDTVLKFAGPAQQIDMRADFLRFVNRMGDEDAAEAFREDHGVSVDHLIPIAEPAGASNLLLLHTEPGERYGRCYVWNHDGLYELVYEQPSFAVMKDRLLRGIMTKDEKALDLFNIYPPDDEENADDDD
;
A
#
# COMPACT_ATOMS: atom_id res chain seq x y z
N MET A 1 14.32 -2.38 -7.30
CA MET A 1 13.28 -2.49 -8.34
C MET A 1 11.93 -2.31 -7.65
N HIS A 2 11.24 -1.16 -7.80
CA HIS A 2 10.04 -0.87 -7.01
C HIS A 2 8.84 -0.68 -7.95
N LYS A 3 7.92 -1.64 -7.84
CA LYS A 3 6.63 -1.69 -8.54
C LYS A 3 5.87 -0.39 -8.26
N ARG A 4 5.45 0.31 -9.32
CA ARG A 4 4.23 1.12 -9.22
C ARG A 4 3.14 0.13 -8.81
N SER A 5 2.25 0.48 -7.88
CA SER A 5 0.98 -0.24 -7.83
C SER A 5 0.27 0.10 -9.13
N GLU A 6 0.34 -0.83 -10.07
CA GLU A 6 -0.26 -0.70 -11.39
C GLU A 6 -1.78 -0.71 -11.21
N MET A 7 -2.47 0.34 -11.68
CA MET A 7 -3.92 0.24 -11.82
C MET A 7 -4.22 -0.81 -12.89
N TYR A 8 -5.02 -1.82 -12.53
CA TYR A 8 -5.46 -2.84 -13.48
C TYR A 8 -6.96 -2.79 -13.69
N LEU A 9 -7.40 -2.88 -14.95
CA LEU A 9 -8.76 -3.36 -15.27
C LEU A 9 -8.64 -4.83 -15.64
N ALA A 10 -9.46 -5.67 -15.03
CA ALA A 10 -9.58 -7.05 -15.44
C ALA A 10 -11.03 -7.48 -15.67
N LYS A 11 -11.23 -8.29 -16.71
CA LYS A 11 -12.49 -8.94 -17.05
C LYS A 11 -12.29 -10.45 -17.02
N PHE A 12 -13.23 -11.13 -16.39
CA PHE A 12 -13.22 -12.57 -16.21
C PHE A 12 -14.22 -13.23 -17.14
N PHE A 13 -13.78 -14.24 -17.85
CA PHE A 13 -14.55 -14.92 -18.87
C PHE A 13 -14.63 -16.41 -18.59
N HIS A 14 -15.81 -16.99 -18.79
CA HIS A 14 -16.05 -18.41 -18.65
C HIS A 14 -16.75 -18.95 -19.90
N LYS A 15 -16.41 -20.17 -20.36
CA LYS A 15 -17.06 -20.81 -21.51
C LYS A 15 -17.66 -22.17 -21.15
N HIS A 16 -18.97 -22.29 -21.40
CA HIS A 16 -19.73 -23.54 -21.22
C HIS A 16 -19.90 -24.31 -22.55
N PRO A 17 -19.95 -25.66 -22.55
CA PRO A 17 -19.61 -26.56 -21.45
C PRO A 17 -18.09 -26.72 -21.32
N GLY A 18 -17.55 -26.56 -20.12
CA GLY A 18 -16.11 -26.70 -19.86
C GLY A 18 -15.63 -25.91 -18.66
N ASP A 19 -14.35 -26.04 -18.38
CA ASP A 19 -13.62 -25.32 -17.32
C ASP A 19 -12.56 -24.39 -17.98
N ASP A 20 -12.90 -23.72 -19.09
CA ASP A 20 -12.04 -22.73 -19.75
C ASP A 20 -12.37 -21.35 -19.18
N ASP A 21 -11.57 -20.95 -18.20
CA ASP A 21 -11.66 -19.66 -17.52
C ASP A 21 -10.51 -18.77 -17.98
N ARG A 22 -10.82 -17.54 -18.40
CA ARG A 22 -9.85 -16.58 -18.91
C ARG A 22 -9.95 -15.25 -18.17
N LEU A 23 -8.80 -14.63 -18.00
CA LEU A 23 -8.66 -13.28 -17.47
C LEU A 23 -8.09 -12.40 -18.58
N LEU A 24 -8.77 -11.31 -18.90
CA LEU A 24 -8.19 -10.22 -19.66
C LEU A 24 -7.82 -9.11 -18.69
N LEU A 25 -6.59 -8.62 -18.75
CA LEU A 25 -6.01 -7.66 -17.81
C LEU A 25 -5.38 -6.50 -18.59
N LEU A 26 -5.76 -5.27 -18.26
CA LEU A 26 -5.20 -4.04 -18.79
C LEU A 26 -4.48 -3.30 -17.66
N ALA A 27 -3.17 -3.17 -17.77
CA ALA A 27 -2.33 -2.46 -16.82
C ALA A 27 -2.11 -1.02 -17.28
N TYR A 28 -2.90 -0.08 -16.75
CA TYR A 28 -2.96 1.30 -17.24
C TYR A 28 -1.63 2.06 -17.16
N ASP A 29 -0.86 1.85 -16.10
CA ASP A 29 0.40 2.58 -15.90
C ASP A 29 1.53 2.18 -16.85
N THR A 30 1.33 1.07 -17.56
CA THR A 30 2.32 0.49 -18.50
C THR A 30 1.75 0.34 -19.91
N ASP A 31 0.46 0.63 -20.10
CA ASP A 31 -0.27 0.39 -21.34
C ASP A 31 -0.10 -1.04 -21.89
N ILE A 32 -0.03 -2.02 -20.98
CA ILE A 32 0.10 -3.44 -21.31
C ILE A 32 -1.26 -4.13 -21.21
N LEU A 33 -1.63 -4.85 -22.27
CA LEU A 33 -2.74 -5.79 -22.30
C LEU A 33 -2.22 -7.22 -22.14
N MET A 34 -2.80 -7.96 -21.21
CA MET A 34 -2.49 -9.37 -20.97
C MET A 34 -3.76 -10.21 -21.01
N GLY A 35 -3.68 -11.40 -21.60
CA GLY A 35 -4.70 -12.43 -21.54
C GLY A 35 -4.10 -13.66 -20.87
N ILE A 36 -4.73 -14.13 -19.81
CA ILE A 36 -4.22 -15.17 -18.91
C ILE A 36 -5.24 -16.31 -18.83
N TYR A 37 -4.77 -17.55 -18.94
CA TYR A 37 -5.60 -18.73 -18.65
C TYR A 37 -5.70 -18.96 -17.14
N LEU A 38 -6.89 -18.80 -16.56
CA LEU A 38 -7.13 -19.10 -15.14
C LEU A 38 -7.34 -20.60 -14.91
N ARG A 39 -7.93 -21.28 -15.89
CA ARG A 39 -8.09 -22.74 -15.91
C ARG A 39 -8.05 -23.23 -17.35
N GLU A 40 -7.14 -24.15 -17.65
CA GLU A 40 -7.05 -24.84 -18.94
C GLU A 40 -7.69 -26.25 -18.78
N PRO A 41 -8.51 -26.72 -19.75
CA PRO A 41 -9.07 -28.07 -19.74
C PRO A 41 -8.04 -29.21 -19.67
N ASP A 42 -6.78 -28.95 -20.04
CA ASP A 42 -5.71 -29.94 -20.18
C ASP A 42 -4.52 -29.75 -19.22
N THR A 43 -4.64 -28.91 -18.18
CA THR A 43 -3.60 -28.85 -17.13
C THR A 43 -3.84 -29.96 -16.11
N PRO A 44 -2.89 -30.88 -15.86
CA PRO A 44 -3.00 -31.82 -14.75
C PRO A 44 -3.26 -31.04 -13.46
N ALA A 45 -4.14 -31.56 -12.60
CA ALA A 45 -4.42 -30.97 -11.30
C ALA A 45 -3.10 -30.60 -10.62
N LEU A 46 -2.83 -29.30 -10.50
CA LEU A 46 -1.59 -28.80 -9.93
C LEU A 46 -1.49 -29.33 -8.50
N ASP A 47 -0.45 -30.13 -8.24
CA ASP A 47 -0.09 -30.57 -6.92
C ASP A 47 0.51 -29.39 -6.16
N TRP A 48 -0.32 -28.75 -5.35
CA TRP A 48 0.03 -27.58 -4.54
C TRP A 48 1.11 -27.87 -3.48
N SER A 49 1.51 -29.14 -3.27
CA SER A 49 2.63 -29.51 -2.39
C SER A 49 4.01 -29.16 -2.99
N LEU A 50 4.09 -28.79 -4.28
CA LEU A 50 5.32 -28.44 -4.99
C LEU A 50 5.52 -26.92 -5.14
N GLN A 51 5.18 -26.13 -4.12
CA GLN A 51 5.27 -24.65 -4.15
C GLN A 51 6.62 -24.11 -4.66
N ASP A 52 7.73 -24.76 -4.31
CA ASP A 52 9.07 -24.32 -4.72
C ASP A 52 9.36 -24.50 -6.21
N LYS A 53 8.66 -25.43 -6.89
CA LYS A 53 8.75 -25.60 -8.35
C LYS A 53 7.67 -24.81 -9.11
N ILE A 54 6.60 -24.42 -8.42
CA ILE A 54 5.44 -23.66 -8.97
C ILE A 54 5.69 -22.16 -8.94
N ARG A 55 6.71 -21.67 -8.23
CA ARG A 55 7.07 -20.24 -8.20
C ARG A 55 7.29 -19.62 -9.60
N ASN A 56 7.54 -20.46 -10.62
CA ASN A 56 7.65 -20.10 -12.04
C ASN A 56 6.52 -20.61 -12.95
N ALA A 57 5.49 -21.29 -12.44
CA ALA A 57 4.31 -21.67 -13.20
C ALA A 57 3.27 -20.54 -13.12
N MET A 58 3.62 -19.39 -13.67
CA MET A 58 2.61 -18.36 -13.99
C MET A 58 1.52 -19.02 -14.85
N PRO A 59 0.22 -18.72 -14.64
CA PRO A 59 -0.80 -19.12 -15.59
C PRO A 59 -0.38 -18.67 -16.99
N LYS A 60 -0.44 -19.56 -17.98
CA LYS A 60 0.03 -19.27 -19.34
C LYS A 60 -0.68 -18.01 -19.87
N GLU A 61 0.08 -17.16 -20.53
CA GLU A 61 -0.46 -16.01 -21.25
C GLU A 61 -0.90 -16.47 -22.65
N PHE A 62 -2.11 -16.11 -23.07
CA PHE A 62 -2.54 -16.22 -24.48
C PHE A 62 -2.39 -14.92 -25.26
N LEU A 63 -2.09 -13.84 -24.55
CA LEU A 63 -1.97 -12.50 -25.10
C LEU A 63 -1.04 -11.69 -24.21
N ARG A 64 -0.09 -10.98 -24.81
CA ARG A 64 0.68 -9.91 -24.19
C ARG A 64 1.03 -8.88 -25.26
N GLU A 65 0.47 -7.69 -25.14
CA GLU A 65 0.69 -6.59 -26.08
C GLU A 65 0.98 -5.31 -25.31
N GLU A 66 2.00 -4.57 -25.74
CA GLU A 66 2.34 -3.26 -25.20
C GLU A 66 1.91 -2.19 -26.21
N PHE A 67 1.27 -1.13 -25.72
CA PHE A 67 0.77 -0.04 -26.57
C PHE A 67 1.52 1.26 -26.28
N ALA A 68 1.49 2.18 -27.25
CA ALA A 68 2.17 3.46 -27.10
C ALA A 68 1.42 4.43 -26.17
N ASN A 69 0.11 4.22 -25.99
CA ASN A 69 -0.74 5.07 -25.16
C ASN A 69 -2.00 4.33 -24.66
N THR A 70 -2.63 4.93 -23.66
CA THR A 70 -3.83 4.40 -22.98
C THR A 70 -5.06 4.30 -23.86
N ALA A 71 -5.23 5.18 -24.85
CA ALA A 71 -6.38 5.10 -25.75
C ALA A 71 -6.30 3.86 -26.66
N GLU A 72 -5.11 3.55 -27.17
CA GLU A 72 -4.85 2.35 -27.97
C GLU A 72 -5.03 1.07 -27.15
N SER A 73 -4.48 1.02 -25.93
CA SER A 73 -4.58 -0.14 -25.05
C SER A 73 -6.02 -0.44 -24.63
N ILE A 74 -6.81 0.59 -24.31
CA ILE A 74 -8.25 0.44 -24.03
C ILE A 74 -9.02 -0.04 -25.26
N ALA A 75 -8.72 0.50 -26.44
CA ALA A 75 -9.37 0.05 -27.67
C ALA A 75 -9.05 -1.42 -27.98
N ALA A 76 -7.81 -1.86 -27.74
CA ALA A 76 -7.43 -3.26 -27.88
C ALA A 76 -8.11 -4.14 -26.84
N PHE A 77 -8.14 -3.72 -25.57
CA PHE A 77 -8.83 -4.42 -24.50
C PHE A 77 -10.30 -4.66 -24.82
N ARG A 78 -11.02 -3.66 -25.33
CA ARG A 78 -12.42 -3.80 -25.79
C ARG A 78 -12.55 -4.82 -26.92
N ARG A 79 -11.70 -4.75 -27.94
CA ARG A 79 -11.71 -5.71 -29.06
C ARG A 79 -11.46 -7.15 -28.62
N GLU A 80 -10.53 -7.37 -27.68
CA GLU A 80 -10.25 -8.71 -27.18
C GLU A 80 -11.37 -9.25 -26.30
N ALA A 81 -12.01 -8.39 -25.50
CA ALA A 81 -13.22 -8.76 -24.78
C ALA A 81 -14.36 -9.17 -25.74
N GLU A 82 -14.58 -8.40 -26.81
CA GLU A 82 -15.56 -8.73 -27.87
C GLU A 82 -15.24 -10.07 -28.56
N LYS A 83 -13.97 -10.32 -28.91
CA LYS A 83 -13.55 -11.62 -29.48
C LYS A 83 -13.85 -12.80 -28.56
N LEU A 84 -13.66 -12.64 -27.24
CA LEU A 84 -14.01 -13.68 -26.27
C LEU A 84 -15.53 -13.87 -26.22
N LEU A 85 -16.32 -12.81 -26.21
CA LEU A 85 -17.78 -12.91 -26.25
C LEU A 85 -18.26 -13.62 -27.54
N ASP A 86 -17.72 -13.25 -28.71
CA ASP A 86 -18.01 -13.87 -30.01
C ASP A 86 -17.59 -15.36 -30.05
N ALA A 87 -16.53 -15.73 -29.32
CA ALA A 87 -16.09 -17.10 -29.15
C ALA A 87 -16.95 -17.91 -28.16
N GLY A 88 -18.02 -17.32 -27.61
CA GLY A 88 -18.99 -17.97 -26.73
C GLY A 88 -18.62 -17.94 -25.24
N TYR A 89 -17.70 -17.06 -24.82
CA TYR A 89 -17.43 -16.81 -23.40
C TYR A 89 -18.48 -15.86 -22.82
N ILE A 90 -18.69 -15.96 -21.52
CA ILE A 90 -19.53 -15.07 -20.72
C ILE A 90 -18.61 -14.25 -19.82
N GLU A 91 -18.72 -12.92 -19.87
CA GLU A 91 -18.11 -12.04 -18.87
C GLU A 91 -18.83 -12.23 -17.52
N THR A 92 -18.09 -12.68 -16.50
CA THR A 92 -18.62 -12.98 -15.16
C THR A 92 -18.53 -11.77 -14.23
N HIS A 93 -19.34 -11.77 -13.18
CA HIS A 93 -19.38 -10.69 -12.18
C HIS A 93 -18.19 -10.64 -11.22
N HIS A 94 -17.21 -11.54 -11.37
CA HIS A 94 -16.01 -11.55 -10.54
C HIS A 94 -15.20 -10.26 -10.68
N THR A 95 -14.62 -9.84 -9.57
CA THR A 95 -13.93 -8.56 -9.46
C THR A 95 -12.53 -8.67 -8.87
N GLN A 96 -12.11 -9.84 -8.40
CA GLN A 96 -10.83 -9.99 -7.71
C GLN A 96 -9.77 -10.56 -8.66
N TYR A 97 -8.98 -9.70 -9.32
CA TYR A 97 -7.92 -10.11 -10.29
C TYR A 97 -6.88 -11.10 -9.74
N THR A 98 -6.75 -11.22 -8.41
CA THR A 98 -5.89 -12.20 -7.75
C THR A 98 -6.50 -13.59 -7.66
N LEU A 99 -7.75 -13.78 -8.12
CA LEU A 99 -8.40 -15.08 -8.21
C LEU A 99 -7.64 -16.00 -9.17
N ARG A 100 -7.21 -17.15 -8.66
CA ARG A 100 -6.59 -18.23 -9.44
C ARG A 100 -7.63 -19.12 -10.15
N LYS A 101 -8.92 -18.96 -9.85
CA LYS A 101 -10.07 -19.64 -10.46
C LYS A 101 -11.37 -18.92 -10.08
N LEU A 102 -12.43 -19.07 -10.88
CA LEU A 102 -13.75 -18.44 -10.64
C LEU A 102 -14.58 -19.14 -9.53
N ASN A 103 -14.02 -20.17 -8.90
CA ASN A 103 -14.66 -20.95 -7.82
C ASN A 103 -16.04 -21.54 -8.18
N GLY A 104 -16.35 -21.73 -9.46
CA GLY A 104 -17.63 -22.28 -9.92
C GLY A 104 -18.77 -21.26 -9.97
N ASP A 105 -18.51 -19.99 -9.66
CA ASP A 105 -19.48 -18.92 -9.84
C ASP A 105 -19.32 -18.29 -11.23
N PHE A 106 -20.22 -18.66 -12.13
CA PHE A 106 -20.22 -18.21 -13.53
C PHE A 106 -21.34 -17.20 -13.79
N THR A 107 -21.84 -16.54 -12.75
CA THR A 107 -22.93 -15.59 -12.88
C THR A 107 -22.52 -14.46 -13.83
N PRO A 108 -23.30 -14.20 -14.90
CA PRO A 108 -22.99 -13.13 -15.84
C PRO A 108 -22.88 -11.79 -15.13
N LYS A 109 -21.93 -10.96 -15.57
CA LYS A 109 -21.75 -9.60 -15.06
C LYS A 109 -22.99 -8.75 -15.38
N PRO A 110 -23.65 -8.13 -14.37
CA PRO A 110 -24.75 -7.21 -14.61
C PRO A 110 -24.35 -6.02 -15.49
N ASP A 111 -25.30 -5.54 -16.31
CA ASP A 111 -25.02 -4.46 -17.27
C ASP A 111 -24.59 -3.16 -16.60
N TRP A 112 -25.09 -2.85 -15.41
CA TRP A 112 -24.68 -1.65 -14.67
C TRP A 112 -23.20 -1.74 -14.22
N GLN A 113 -22.69 -2.93 -13.92
CA GLN A 113 -21.26 -3.13 -13.60
C GLN A 113 -20.42 -2.94 -14.86
N LYS A 114 -20.82 -3.53 -15.99
CA LYS A 114 -20.16 -3.27 -17.29
C LYS A 114 -20.21 -1.79 -17.68
N ALA A 115 -21.26 -1.07 -17.35
CA ALA A 115 -21.36 0.36 -17.61
C ALA A 115 -20.42 1.19 -16.70
N ILE A 116 -20.25 0.78 -15.43
CA ILE A 116 -19.17 1.34 -14.58
C ILE A 116 -17.82 1.06 -15.23
N ASP A 117 -17.66 -0.15 -15.81
CA ASP A 117 -16.39 -0.50 -16.44
C ASP A 117 -15.99 0.49 -17.54
N GLU A 118 -16.96 0.76 -18.41
CA GLU A 118 -16.81 1.72 -19.49
C GLU A 118 -16.60 3.15 -19.00
N ALA A 119 -17.24 3.53 -17.89
CA ALA A 119 -17.07 4.86 -17.31
C ALA A 119 -15.65 5.08 -16.76
N ILE A 120 -15.02 4.07 -16.17
CA ILE A 120 -13.63 4.16 -15.69
C ILE A 120 -12.66 4.23 -16.87
N MET A 121 -12.81 3.36 -17.87
CA MET A 121 -12.00 3.45 -19.10
C MET A 121 -12.13 4.84 -19.74
N SER A 122 -13.34 5.40 -19.74
CA SER A 122 -13.59 6.74 -20.27
C SER A 122 -12.93 7.85 -19.45
N ALA A 123 -12.89 7.73 -18.12
CA ALA A 123 -12.23 8.70 -17.24
C ALA A 123 -10.72 8.79 -17.51
N LEU A 124 -10.11 7.68 -17.95
CA LEU A 124 -8.66 7.58 -18.17
C LEU A 124 -8.22 8.00 -19.58
N ALA A 125 -9.06 7.83 -20.60
CA ALA A 125 -8.63 8.00 -21.99
C ALA A 125 -9.52 8.90 -22.87
N ASN A 126 -10.63 9.40 -22.35
CA ASN A 126 -11.55 10.21 -23.14
C ASN A 126 -11.72 11.62 -22.57
N GLU A 127 -12.08 12.54 -23.47
CA GLU A 127 -12.42 13.93 -23.14
C GLU A 127 -13.63 14.02 -22.19
N PRO A 128 -13.75 15.11 -21.41
CA PRO A 128 -14.80 15.25 -20.40
C PRO A 128 -16.23 15.04 -20.91
N ASP A 129 -16.55 15.44 -22.14
CA ASP A 129 -17.89 15.25 -22.72
C ASP A 129 -18.27 13.76 -22.84
N ALA A 130 -17.33 12.92 -23.25
CA ALA A 130 -17.54 11.48 -23.34
C ALA A 130 -17.68 10.85 -21.94
N GLN A 131 -16.93 11.35 -20.95
CA GLN A 131 -17.10 10.95 -19.56
C GLN A 131 -18.51 11.30 -19.04
N ALA A 132 -19.01 12.51 -19.36
CA ALA A 132 -20.34 12.95 -18.97
C ALA A 132 -21.45 12.06 -19.56
N ASP A 133 -21.31 11.60 -20.81
CA ASP A 133 -22.24 10.64 -21.42
C ASP A 133 -22.26 9.31 -20.64
N ARG A 134 -21.09 8.77 -20.28
CA ARG A 134 -20.99 7.52 -19.48
C ARG A 134 -21.59 7.68 -18.09
N LEU A 135 -21.34 8.80 -17.44
CA LEU A 135 -21.92 9.11 -16.12
C LEU A 135 -23.45 9.23 -16.18
N ARG A 136 -23.99 9.85 -17.24
CA ARG A 136 -25.45 9.95 -17.44
C ARG A 136 -26.11 8.59 -17.65
N ALA A 137 -25.45 7.67 -18.35
CA ALA A 137 -25.96 6.31 -18.58
C ALA A 137 -26.07 5.47 -17.29
N LEU A 138 -25.33 5.83 -16.23
CA LEU A 138 -25.35 5.14 -14.94
C LEU A 138 -26.41 5.68 -13.96
N LYS A 139 -27.09 6.78 -14.32
CA LYS A 139 -28.17 7.34 -13.51
C LYS A 139 -29.32 6.34 -13.40
N ASP A 140 -29.96 6.29 -12.23
CA ASP A 140 -31.11 5.43 -11.94
C ASP A 140 -30.79 3.91 -12.03
N THR A 141 -29.50 3.55 -11.97
CA THR A 141 -29.03 2.15 -11.87
C THR A 141 -28.52 1.84 -10.45
N PRO A 142 -28.32 0.56 -10.09
CA PRO A 142 -27.68 0.20 -8.80
C PRO A 142 -26.29 0.83 -8.59
N ALA A 143 -25.61 1.27 -9.65
CA ALA A 143 -24.32 1.95 -9.55
C ALA A 143 -24.37 3.24 -8.70
N GLU A 144 -25.54 3.87 -8.54
CA GLU A 144 -25.69 5.12 -7.77
C GLU A 144 -25.25 5.03 -6.31
N THR A 145 -25.29 3.83 -5.73
CA THR A 145 -24.84 3.60 -4.35
C THR A 145 -23.35 3.25 -4.26
N GLU A 146 -22.71 2.92 -5.38
CA GLU A 146 -21.32 2.45 -5.36
C GLU A 146 -20.32 3.60 -5.10
N PRO A 147 -19.29 3.37 -4.27
CA PRO A 147 -18.22 4.34 -4.05
C PRO A 147 -17.51 4.75 -5.34
N VAL A 148 -17.35 3.81 -6.28
CA VAL A 148 -16.67 4.07 -7.55
C VAL A 148 -17.38 5.09 -8.43
N LEU A 149 -18.72 5.08 -8.47
CA LEU A 149 -19.46 6.09 -9.23
C LEU A 149 -19.36 7.47 -8.59
N ALA A 150 -19.32 7.55 -7.25
CA ALA A 150 -19.11 8.81 -6.56
C ALA A 150 -17.73 9.41 -6.90
N TRP A 151 -16.69 8.58 -6.92
CA TRP A 151 -15.37 8.99 -7.38
C TRP A 151 -15.37 9.43 -8.85
N LEU A 152 -15.97 8.67 -9.77
CA LEU A 152 -16.05 9.05 -11.19
C LEU A 152 -16.71 10.41 -11.41
N ARG A 153 -17.78 10.71 -10.64
CA ARG A 153 -18.45 12.02 -10.67
C ARG A 153 -17.52 13.14 -10.18
N ALA A 154 -16.78 12.91 -9.10
CA ALA A 154 -15.80 13.86 -8.59
C ALA A 154 -14.63 14.06 -9.57
N TYR A 155 -14.15 12.99 -10.18
CA TYR A 155 -13.05 13.01 -11.14
C TYR A 155 -13.42 13.82 -12.38
N HIS A 156 -14.61 13.57 -12.95
CA HIS A 156 -15.14 14.37 -14.05
C HIS A 156 -15.30 15.84 -13.66
N ALA A 157 -15.87 16.12 -12.48
CA ALA A 157 -16.02 17.49 -11.98
C ALA A 157 -14.66 18.22 -11.90
N ASN A 158 -13.62 17.53 -11.41
CA ASN A 158 -12.25 18.04 -11.39
C ASN A 158 -11.71 18.30 -12.81
N ALA A 159 -11.92 17.36 -13.74
CA ALA A 159 -11.46 17.48 -15.12
C ALA A 159 -12.05 18.72 -15.85
N ILE A 160 -13.29 19.11 -15.52
CA ILE A 160 -13.92 20.32 -16.06
C ILE A 160 -13.78 21.56 -15.16
N SER A 161 -12.98 21.48 -14.08
CA SER A 161 -12.80 22.58 -13.11
C SER A 161 -14.12 23.06 -12.49
N SER A 162 -15.04 22.13 -12.21
CA SER A 162 -16.34 22.44 -11.61
C SER A 162 -16.19 22.95 -10.18
N PRO A 163 -16.97 23.97 -9.76
CA PRO A 163 -16.98 24.42 -8.35
C PRO A 163 -17.54 23.37 -7.39
N GLU A 164 -18.19 22.31 -7.89
CA GLU A 164 -18.71 21.21 -7.06
C GLU A 164 -17.66 20.12 -6.77
N THR A 165 -16.46 20.22 -7.35
CA THR A 165 -15.41 19.18 -7.26
C THR A 165 -15.15 18.76 -5.82
N LEU A 166 -14.95 19.70 -4.90
CA LEU A 166 -14.67 19.39 -3.51
C LEU A 166 -15.82 18.64 -2.84
N LYS A 167 -17.05 19.15 -2.98
CA LYS A 167 -18.25 18.51 -2.41
C LYS A 167 -18.42 17.07 -2.93
N LEU A 168 -18.14 16.84 -4.20
CA LEU A 168 -18.23 15.51 -4.81
C LEU A 168 -17.10 14.59 -4.31
N ALA A 169 -15.88 15.10 -4.17
CA ALA A 169 -14.75 14.35 -3.62
C ALA A 169 -14.98 13.96 -2.15
N GLU A 170 -15.53 14.85 -1.33
CA GLU A 170 -15.94 14.57 0.06
C GLU A 170 -17.04 13.52 0.12
N ALA A 171 -18.00 13.56 -0.80
CA ALA A 171 -19.04 12.53 -0.89
C ALA A 171 -18.47 11.16 -1.28
N ALA A 172 -17.47 11.13 -2.18
CA ALA A 172 -16.78 9.90 -2.57
C ALA A 172 -15.99 9.28 -1.40
N SER A 173 -15.20 10.09 -0.69
CA SER A 173 -14.45 9.62 0.49
C SER A 173 -15.38 9.20 1.63
N GLY A 174 -16.46 9.94 1.88
CA GLY A 174 -17.47 9.59 2.88
C GLY A 174 -18.15 8.25 2.61
N ARG A 175 -18.48 7.96 1.34
CA ARG A 175 -19.02 6.65 0.94
C ARG A 175 -18.00 5.53 1.12
N TRP A 176 -16.74 5.79 0.77
CA TRP A 176 -15.66 4.83 0.99
C TRP A 176 -15.53 4.47 2.48
N MET A 177 -15.43 5.48 3.35
CA MET A 177 -15.30 5.27 4.80
C MET A 177 -16.50 4.53 5.40
N LYS A 178 -17.73 4.86 4.96
CA LYS A 178 -18.93 4.16 5.41
C LYS A 178 -18.89 2.68 5.04
N SER A 179 -18.39 2.36 3.84
CA SER A 179 -18.28 0.99 3.39
C SER A 179 -17.14 0.24 4.10
N ASP A 180 -16.02 0.91 4.44
CA ASP A 180 -14.94 0.36 5.29
C ASP A 180 -15.51 -0.05 6.65
N ALA A 181 -16.28 0.83 7.29
CA ALA A 181 -16.85 0.59 8.62
C ALA A 181 -17.96 -0.49 8.64
N GLY A 182 -18.73 -0.61 7.55
CA GLY A 182 -19.89 -1.51 7.48
C GLY A 182 -19.59 -2.92 6.95
N SER A 183 -18.34 -3.22 6.58
CA SER A 183 -17.94 -4.46 5.88
C SER A 183 -18.85 -4.80 4.68
N SER A 184 -19.46 -3.78 4.07
CA SER A 184 -20.38 -3.97 2.95
C SER A 184 -19.57 -4.37 1.72
N SER A 185 -20.04 -5.40 1.01
CA SER A 185 -19.50 -5.73 -0.31
C SER A 185 -19.67 -4.52 -1.21
N ARG A 186 -18.59 -4.16 -1.89
CA ARG A 186 -18.55 -3.07 -2.85
C ARG A 186 -18.32 -3.67 -4.22
N TYR A 187 -18.84 -2.99 -5.24
CA TYR A 187 -18.30 -3.19 -6.56
C TYR A 187 -16.90 -2.59 -6.61
N LEU A 188 -15.94 -3.41 -6.21
CA LEU A 188 -14.55 -3.19 -6.55
C LEU A 188 -14.40 -3.65 -7.98
N TRP A 189 -13.71 -2.88 -8.77
CA TRP A 189 -13.19 -3.40 -10.03
C TRP A 189 -12.15 -4.47 -9.73
N SER A 190 -11.67 -5.11 -10.77
CA SER A 190 -10.36 -5.78 -10.79
C SER A 190 -9.16 -4.85 -10.51
N ILE A 191 -9.41 -3.64 -9.98
CA ILE A 191 -8.46 -2.74 -9.35
C ILE A 191 -8.29 -3.19 -7.90
N HIS A 192 -7.04 -3.24 -7.44
CA HIS A 192 -6.76 -3.51 -6.04
C HIS A 192 -7.44 -2.48 -5.12
N GLU A 193 -8.17 -2.93 -4.10
CA GLU A 193 -8.98 -2.08 -3.21
C GLU A 193 -8.18 -0.88 -2.66
N ASN A 194 -6.97 -1.15 -2.17
CA ASN A 194 -6.09 -0.13 -1.63
C ASN A 194 -5.66 0.91 -2.68
N HIS A 195 -5.48 0.49 -3.93
CA HIS A 195 -5.14 1.40 -5.01
C HIS A 195 -6.30 2.37 -5.27
N PHE A 196 -7.53 1.84 -5.35
CA PHE A 196 -8.71 2.68 -5.53
C PHE A 196 -8.97 3.61 -4.34
N LYS A 197 -8.74 3.14 -3.11
CA LYS A 197 -8.72 4.01 -1.92
C LYS A 197 -7.71 5.16 -2.10
N GLY A 198 -6.51 4.86 -2.59
CA GLY A 198 -5.50 5.85 -2.96
C GLY A 198 -6.05 6.92 -3.90
N GLU A 199 -6.71 6.53 -4.99
CA GLU A 199 -7.31 7.46 -5.98
C GLU A 199 -8.38 8.37 -5.38
N VAL A 200 -9.24 7.83 -4.50
CA VAL A 200 -10.30 8.61 -3.84
C VAL A 200 -9.72 9.73 -2.99
N PHE A 201 -8.74 9.40 -2.15
CA PHE A 201 -8.15 10.38 -1.24
C PHE A 201 -7.13 11.30 -1.92
N GLU A 202 -6.50 10.87 -3.01
CA GLU A 202 -5.66 11.72 -3.85
C GLU A 202 -6.48 12.85 -4.50
N LEU A 203 -7.61 12.49 -5.13
CA LEU A 203 -8.51 13.48 -5.73
C LEU A 203 -9.05 14.46 -4.68
N LEU A 204 -9.40 13.98 -3.50
CA LEU A 204 -9.83 14.82 -2.38
C LEU A 204 -8.73 15.80 -1.96
N ALA A 205 -7.48 15.35 -1.87
CA ALA A 205 -6.35 16.23 -1.56
C ALA A 205 -6.19 17.35 -2.59
N LEU A 206 -6.30 17.03 -3.88
CA LEU A 206 -6.24 18.03 -4.96
C LEU A 206 -7.42 19.00 -4.91
N ALA A 207 -8.61 18.52 -4.59
CA ALA A 207 -9.80 19.36 -4.47
C ALA A 207 -9.69 20.37 -3.31
N TYR A 208 -9.11 19.99 -2.17
CA TYR A 208 -8.82 20.91 -1.05
C TYR A 208 -7.76 21.96 -1.38
N LEU A 209 -6.93 21.74 -2.41
CA LEU A 209 -5.92 22.72 -2.86
C LEU A 209 -6.39 23.57 -4.02
N SER A 210 -7.58 23.29 -4.56
CA SER A 210 -8.14 24.07 -5.66
C SER A 210 -8.55 25.45 -5.16
N ASP A 211 -8.26 26.49 -5.94
CA ASP A 211 -8.57 27.87 -5.59
C ASP A 211 -10.09 28.03 -5.34
N GLY A 212 -10.47 28.47 -4.14
CA GLY A 212 -11.87 28.67 -3.79
C GLY A 212 -12.15 28.66 -2.29
N ALA A 213 -13.44 28.69 -1.93
CA ALA A 213 -13.91 28.73 -0.54
C ALA A 213 -13.59 27.47 0.27
N GLY A 214 -13.18 26.38 -0.39
CA GLY A 214 -12.80 25.11 0.21
C GLY A 214 -11.28 24.87 0.29
N PHE A 215 -10.47 25.91 0.10
CA PHE A 215 -9.03 25.79 0.19
C PHE A 215 -8.59 25.47 1.63
N ASP A 216 -8.06 24.26 1.83
CA ASP A 216 -7.62 23.77 3.14
C ASP A 216 -6.38 22.85 2.99
N PRO A 217 -5.16 23.41 3.08
CA PRO A 217 -3.93 22.63 3.00
C PRO A 217 -3.78 21.56 4.07
N LYS A 218 -4.43 21.72 5.24
CA LYS A 218 -4.34 20.75 6.32
C LYS A 218 -5.20 19.53 6.01
N ALA A 219 -6.44 19.75 5.56
CA ALA A 219 -7.29 18.67 5.07
C ALA A 219 -6.68 17.99 3.83
N ALA A 220 -6.04 18.75 2.94
CA ALA A 220 -5.30 18.20 1.81
C ALA A 220 -4.13 17.30 2.25
N LEU A 221 -3.37 17.73 3.26
CA LEU A 221 -2.27 16.95 3.84
C LEU A 221 -2.77 15.64 4.46
N ASP A 222 -3.86 15.69 5.22
CA ASP A 222 -4.43 14.50 5.86
C ASP A 222 -4.99 13.51 4.81
N ALA A 223 -5.62 14.03 3.76
CA ALA A 223 -6.10 13.22 2.64
C ALA A 223 -4.95 12.54 1.87
N ILE A 224 -3.87 13.26 1.53
CA ILE A 224 -2.75 12.63 0.79
C ILE A 224 -1.95 11.64 1.65
N ILE A 225 -1.87 11.86 2.97
CA ILE A 225 -1.31 10.87 3.91
C ILE A 225 -2.12 9.59 3.86
N THR A 226 -3.46 9.70 3.91
CA THR A 226 -4.38 8.56 3.78
C THR A 226 -4.22 7.85 2.45
N ALA A 227 -4.13 8.60 1.35
CA ALA A 227 -3.93 8.04 0.00
C ALA A 227 -2.63 7.24 -0.10
N LYS A 228 -1.52 7.79 0.42
CA LYS A 228 -0.19 7.16 0.41
C LYS A 228 -0.14 5.92 1.32
N ALA A 229 -0.85 5.95 2.44
CA ALA A 229 -0.94 4.81 3.35
C ALA A 229 -1.75 3.66 2.74
N ALA A 230 -2.81 3.97 1.98
CA ALA A 230 -3.55 2.98 1.24
C ALA A 230 -2.66 2.35 0.16
N ASP A 231 -2.09 3.16 -0.72
CA ASP A 231 -1.25 2.67 -1.80
C ASP A 231 -0.13 3.65 -2.16
N TRP A 232 1.08 3.13 -2.26
CA TRP A 232 2.25 3.96 -2.55
C TRP A 232 2.35 4.26 -4.05
N SER A 233 2.50 5.54 -4.39
CA SER A 233 2.86 5.94 -5.75
C SER A 233 3.80 7.15 -5.73
N ARG A 234 4.64 7.26 -6.77
CA ARG A 234 5.53 8.42 -6.96
C ARG A 234 4.75 9.73 -7.12
N TYR A 235 3.54 9.66 -7.68
CA TYR A 235 2.67 10.82 -7.82
C TYR A 235 2.21 11.30 -6.44
N ARG A 236 1.68 10.41 -5.60
CA ARG A 236 1.23 10.73 -4.23
C ARG A 236 2.37 11.26 -3.38
N LEU A 237 3.55 10.68 -3.52
CA LEU A 237 4.77 11.17 -2.88
C LEU A 237 5.08 12.62 -3.27
N ARG A 238 4.99 12.95 -4.56
CA ARG A 238 5.19 14.33 -5.05
C ARG A 238 4.13 15.28 -4.53
N VAL A 239 2.84 14.90 -4.55
CA VAL A 239 1.75 15.76 -4.06
C VAL A 239 1.95 16.02 -2.57
N HIS A 240 2.25 14.99 -1.80
CA HIS A 240 2.54 15.11 -0.37
C HIS A 240 3.71 16.05 -0.08
N ALA A 241 4.84 15.87 -0.79
CA ALA A 241 6.00 16.75 -0.63
C ALA A 241 5.68 18.19 -1.06
N THR A 242 4.91 18.38 -2.13
CA THR A 242 4.48 19.70 -2.60
C THR A 242 3.63 20.43 -1.56
N ILE A 243 2.66 19.74 -0.95
CA ILE A 243 1.80 20.30 0.10
C ILE A 243 2.65 20.77 1.28
N ILE A 244 3.52 19.90 1.79
CA ILE A 244 4.42 20.25 2.90
C ILE A 244 5.28 21.47 2.54
N CYS A 245 5.99 21.41 1.41
CA CYS A 245 6.91 22.47 1.02
C CYS A 245 6.21 23.82 0.74
N ASN A 246 4.93 23.82 0.34
CA ASN A 246 4.19 25.06 0.07
C ASN A 246 3.51 25.64 1.30
N TYR A 247 2.99 24.80 2.19
CA TYR A 247 2.05 25.22 3.23
C TYR A 247 2.50 24.89 4.66
N PHE A 248 3.49 24.01 4.83
CA PHE A 248 4.02 23.56 6.12
C PHE A 248 5.56 23.61 6.12
N PRO A 249 6.17 24.78 5.93
CA PRO A 249 7.63 24.91 5.80
C PRO A 249 8.41 24.41 7.02
N GLU A 250 7.80 24.38 8.20
CA GLU A 250 8.38 23.78 9.41
C GLU A 250 8.57 22.25 9.30
N GLN A 251 7.87 21.60 8.36
CA GLN A 251 7.95 20.17 8.07
C GLN A 251 8.76 19.89 6.79
N GLU A 252 9.38 20.90 6.17
CA GLU A 252 10.05 20.78 4.86
C GLU A 252 11.12 19.67 4.84
N SER A 253 11.83 19.46 5.95
CA SER A 253 12.80 18.36 6.08
C SER A 253 12.18 16.97 5.93
N ASP A 254 10.93 16.77 6.36
CA ASP A 254 10.20 15.51 6.18
C ASP A 254 9.90 15.27 4.70
N ALA A 255 9.46 16.31 3.97
CA ALA A 255 9.27 16.24 2.53
C ALA A 255 10.58 15.91 1.80
N TYR A 256 11.70 16.48 2.23
CA TYR A 256 13.01 16.25 1.63
C TYR A 256 13.56 14.85 1.89
N ASP A 257 13.39 14.31 3.09
CA ASP A 257 13.68 12.90 3.36
C ASP A 257 12.86 11.98 2.45
N LEU A 258 11.57 12.27 2.27
CA LEU A 258 10.67 11.47 1.43
C LEU A 258 11.08 11.45 -0.05
N ILE A 259 11.59 12.55 -0.60
CA ILE A 259 11.89 12.67 -2.04
C ILE A 259 13.36 12.49 -2.41
N TYR A 260 14.29 12.46 -1.45
CA TYR A 260 15.73 12.52 -1.72
C TYR A 260 16.21 11.48 -2.74
N ARG A 261 15.87 10.20 -2.52
CA ARG A 261 16.24 9.10 -3.43
C ARG A 261 15.49 9.11 -4.76
N SER A 262 14.41 9.89 -4.85
CA SER A 262 13.62 10.06 -6.08
C SER A 262 13.93 11.39 -6.79
N ALA A 263 14.89 12.19 -6.32
CA ALA A 263 15.09 13.56 -6.78
C ALA A 263 15.45 13.72 -8.26
N GLY A 264 15.97 12.67 -8.91
CA GLY A 264 16.24 12.65 -10.35
C GLY A 264 14.99 12.59 -11.23
N LEU A 265 13.80 12.38 -10.65
CA LEU A 265 12.55 12.35 -11.41
C LEU A 265 12.19 13.77 -11.89
N LYS A 266 11.95 13.92 -13.20
CA LYS A 266 11.50 15.18 -13.81
C LYS A 266 10.26 15.77 -13.12
N SER A 267 9.37 14.93 -12.62
CA SER A 267 8.16 15.33 -11.90
C SER A 267 8.43 16.07 -10.59
N LEU A 268 9.65 15.97 -10.02
CA LEU A 268 10.06 16.63 -8.79
C LEU A 268 10.91 17.89 -9.04
N ALA A 269 11.17 18.27 -10.29
CA ALA A 269 12.06 19.38 -10.64
C ALA A 269 11.71 20.72 -9.94
N GLY A 270 10.41 21.01 -9.76
CA GLY A 270 9.98 22.22 -9.05
C GLY A 270 10.34 22.23 -7.55
N LEU A 271 10.36 21.06 -6.91
CA LEU A 271 10.78 20.92 -5.51
C LEU A 271 12.30 20.90 -5.40
N THR A 272 12.99 20.18 -6.29
CA THR A 272 14.44 20.02 -6.23
C THR A 272 15.21 21.26 -6.68
N ALA A 273 14.56 22.18 -7.41
CA ALA A 273 15.12 23.49 -7.75
C ALA A 273 15.19 24.46 -6.56
N ARG A 274 14.50 24.18 -5.45
CA ARG A 274 14.48 25.08 -4.28
C ARG A 274 15.86 25.19 -3.63
N PRO A 275 16.28 26.40 -3.19
CA PRO A 275 17.55 26.58 -2.47
C PRO A 275 17.65 25.74 -1.20
N SER A 276 16.55 25.59 -0.45
CA SER A 276 16.48 24.76 0.76
C SER A 276 16.70 23.28 0.44
N TYR A 277 16.09 22.75 -0.63
CA TYR A 277 16.37 21.40 -1.11
C TYR A 277 17.83 21.23 -1.54
N GLN A 278 18.41 22.20 -2.26
CA GLN A 278 19.81 22.11 -2.69
C GLN A 278 20.78 22.06 -1.50
N ALA A 279 20.52 22.85 -0.45
CA ALA A 279 21.29 22.79 0.78
C ALA A 279 21.15 21.41 1.47
N TYR A 280 19.93 20.91 1.58
CA TYR A 280 19.64 19.57 2.11
C TYR A 280 20.35 18.47 1.31
N ALA A 281 20.30 18.52 -0.03
CA ALA A 281 20.91 17.55 -0.91
C ALA A 281 22.44 17.55 -0.80
N ARG A 282 23.07 18.72 -0.66
CA ARG A 282 24.53 18.83 -0.40
C ARG A 282 24.91 18.19 0.93
N TYR A 283 24.13 18.44 1.98
CA TYR A 283 24.32 17.80 3.28
C TYR A 283 24.23 16.27 3.17
N ARG A 284 23.17 15.74 2.53
CA ARG A 284 23.01 14.30 2.33
C ARG A 284 24.07 13.68 1.42
N ALA A 285 24.53 14.40 0.40
CA ALA A 285 25.63 13.97 -0.45
C ALA A 285 26.96 13.88 0.31
N ALA A 286 27.23 14.83 1.23
CA ALA A 286 28.40 14.78 2.10
C ALA A 286 28.35 13.59 3.07
N ASP A 287 27.17 13.26 3.62
CA ASP A 287 26.98 12.06 4.44
C ASP A 287 27.19 10.78 3.63
N THR A 288 26.66 10.72 2.42
CA THR A 288 26.84 9.58 1.49
C THR A 288 28.32 9.39 1.14
N ALA A 289 29.02 10.47 0.76
CA ALA A 289 30.45 10.42 0.44
C ALA A 289 31.31 9.99 1.65
N ALA A 290 30.91 10.35 2.86
CA ALA A 290 31.56 9.93 4.10
C ALA A 290 31.09 8.56 4.61
N ARG A 291 30.23 7.85 3.84
CA ARG A 291 29.57 6.59 4.23
C ARG A 291 28.92 6.63 5.62
N ARG A 292 28.37 7.78 6.00
CA ARG A 292 27.69 7.99 7.27
C ARG A 292 26.23 7.57 7.18
N ALA A 293 25.83 6.71 8.11
CA ALA A 293 24.42 6.43 8.38
C ALA A 293 23.91 7.38 9.47
N THR A 294 22.71 7.92 9.27
CA THR A 294 22.07 8.83 10.23
C THR A 294 20.58 8.51 10.35
N TRP A 295 19.94 9.06 11.37
CA TRP A 295 18.51 8.97 11.54
C TRP A 295 17.95 10.31 11.97
N ARG A 296 16.66 10.50 11.73
CA ARG A 296 15.95 11.69 12.18
C ARG A 296 14.51 11.32 12.46
N TRP A 297 14.01 11.73 13.62
CA TRP A 297 12.57 11.70 13.84
C TRP A 297 11.88 12.71 12.94
N SER A 298 10.75 12.32 12.34
CA SER A 298 9.85 13.25 11.66
C SER A 298 9.54 14.44 12.56
N GLY A 299 9.44 15.62 11.93
CA GLY A 299 8.98 16.84 12.60
C GLY A 299 7.51 16.75 12.97
N THR A 300 6.77 15.83 12.35
CA THR A 300 5.39 15.50 12.69
C THR A 300 5.30 14.25 13.56
N SER A 301 4.40 14.30 14.52
CA SER A 301 4.01 13.19 15.37
C SER A 301 2.61 13.45 15.91
N ALA A 302 1.87 12.40 16.23
CA ALA A 302 0.58 12.49 16.89
C ALA A 302 0.68 11.88 18.30
N PRO A 303 1.15 12.65 19.31
CA PRO A 303 1.21 12.20 20.68
C PRO A 303 -0.16 11.71 21.16
N ALA A 304 -0.19 10.56 21.82
CA ALA A 304 -1.40 9.99 22.36
C ALA A 304 -1.74 10.61 23.72
N ASP A 305 -3.02 10.88 23.96
CA ASP A 305 -3.50 11.26 25.28
C ASP A 305 -3.69 10.03 26.18
N GLU A 306 -3.87 10.26 27.49
CA GLU A 306 -4.08 9.17 28.44
C GLU A 306 -5.34 8.33 28.14
N ALA A 307 -6.38 8.96 27.61
CA ALA A 307 -7.66 8.33 27.32
C ALA A 307 -7.56 7.33 26.16
N SER A 308 -6.91 7.71 25.07
CA SER A 308 -6.67 6.85 23.91
C SER A 308 -5.77 5.66 24.25
N ILE A 309 -4.74 5.88 25.09
CA ILE A 309 -3.90 4.78 25.59
C ILE A 309 -4.72 3.83 26.46
N ALA A 310 -5.49 4.36 27.42
CA ALA A 310 -6.32 3.55 28.31
C ALA A 310 -7.39 2.74 27.55
N GLU A 311 -7.96 3.32 26.50
CA GLU A 311 -8.92 2.63 25.62
C GLU A 311 -8.28 1.48 24.85
N ALA A 312 -7.06 1.69 24.33
CA ALA A 312 -6.31 0.62 23.67
C ALA A 312 -5.94 -0.51 24.64
N GLU A 313 -5.43 -0.17 25.83
CA GLU A 313 -5.15 -1.12 26.91
C GLU A 313 -6.39 -1.95 27.29
N ARG A 314 -7.54 -1.29 27.42
CA ARG A 314 -8.83 -1.95 27.70
C ARG A 314 -9.24 -2.90 26.60
N LYS A 315 -9.11 -2.50 25.33
CA LYS A 315 -9.48 -3.34 24.17
C LYS A 315 -8.56 -4.54 23.99
N MET A 316 -7.27 -4.38 24.26
CA MET A 316 -6.29 -5.46 24.10
C MET A 316 -6.09 -6.31 25.35
N GLY A 317 -6.64 -5.90 26.51
CA GLY A 317 -6.63 -6.70 27.73
C GLY A 317 -5.31 -6.69 28.50
N PHE A 318 -4.48 -5.67 28.31
CA PHE A 318 -3.22 -5.48 29.04
C PHE A 318 -2.93 -4.01 29.29
N ARG A 319 -2.04 -3.70 30.22
CA ARG A 319 -1.48 -2.35 30.39
C ARG A 319 -0.17 -2.24 29.63
N TYR A 320 0.14 -1.12 29.00
CA TYR A 320 1.45 -0.94 28.39
C TYR A 320 2.56 -0.87 29.45
N PRO A 321 3.76 -1.39 29.14
CA PRO A 321 4.98 -1.05 29.87
C PRO A 321 5.17 0.46 29.95
N GLU A 322 5.63 0.95 31.10
CA GLU A 322 5.65 2.38 31.40
C GLU A 322 6.55 3.19 30.45
N ASP A 323 7.69 2.64 30.05
CA ASP A 323 8.60 3.28 29.10
C ASP A 323 7.98 3.43 27.69
N TYR A 324 7.18 2.45 27.27
CA TYR A 324 6.43 2.53 26.02
C TYR A 324 5.22 3.48 26.13
N ARG A 325 4.52 3.48 27.27
CA ARG A 325 3.45 4.45 27.55
C ARG A 325 3.94 5.89 27.46
N GLN A 326 5.11 6.18 28.03
CA GLN A 326 5.76 7.50 27.93
C GLN A 326 6.16 7.84 26.49
N PHE A 327 6.58 6.86 25.69
CA PHE A 327 6.83 7.07 24.27
C PHE A 327 5.55 7.44 23.52
N LEU A 328 4.44 6.73 23.76
CA LEU A 328 3.14 7.05 23.17
C LEU A 328 2.66 8.46 23.54
N MET A 329 2.82 8.87 24.79
CA MET A 329 2.47 10.23 25.24
C MET A 329 3.35 11.33 24.64
N LYS A 330 4.60 11.01 24.29
CA LYS A 330 5.54 12.00 23.73
C LYS A 330 5.48 12.08 22.21
N ARG A 331 5.28 10.94 21.54
CA ARG A 331 5.35 10.82 20.08
C ARG A 331 4.13 10.15 19.48
N GLY A 332 3.53 9.17 20.15
CA GLY A 332 2.40 8.39 19.63
C GLY A 332 2.72 7.86 18.22
N GLU A 333 1.79 8.07 17.29
CA GLU A 333 2.06 7.77 15.89
C GLU A 333 3.17 8.69 15.37
N SER A 334 4.26 8.10 14.89
CA SER A 334 5.42 8.87 14.44
C SER A 334 6.28 8.10 13.46
N THR A 335 7.09 8.82 12.69
CA THR A 335 8.02 8.22 11.72
C THR A 335 9.46 8.52 12.11
N LEU A 336 10.32 7.50 12.05
CA LEU A 336 11.77 7.63 12.09
C LEU A 336 12.32 7.48 10.67
N PHE A 337 12.94 8.53 10.14
CA PHE A 337 13.68 8.48 8.89
C PHE A 337 15.06 7.86 9.14
N VAL A 338 15.38 6.83 8.37
CA VAL A 338 16.67 6.11 8.41
C VAL A 338 17.40 6.40 7.10
N ARG A 339 18.59 6.96 7.23
CA ARG A 339 19.37 7.50 6.12
C ARG A 339 20.65 6.70 6.02
N MET A 340 20.73 5.80 5.06
CA MET A 340 21.97 5.06 4.78
C MET A 340 22.71 5.74 3.62
N PRO A 341 23.98 5.39 3.36
CA PRO A 341 24.68 5.88 2.18
C PRO A 341 23.99 5.46 0.88
N ASP A 342 23.57 4.19 0.81
CA ASP A 342 23.12 3.57 -0.44
C ASP A 342 21.59 3.58 -0.59
N GLU A 343 20.86 3.51 0.53
CA GLU A 343 19.40 3.51 0.55
C GLU A 343 18.82 4.33 1.70
N ASP A 344 17.55 4.73 1.57
CA ASP A 344 16.80 5.41 2.63
C ASP A 344 15.55 4.58 2.93
N THR A 345 15.18 4.50 4.19
CA THR A 345 13.95 3.83 4.63
C THR A 345 13.33 4.57 5.80
N VAL A 346 12.19 4.09 6.28
CA VAL A 346 11.52 4.64 7.45
C VAL A 346 11.05 3.52 8.37
N LEU A 347 11.03 3.80 9.68
CA LEU A 347 10.32 3.00 10.68
C LEU A 347 9.09 3.79 11.13
N LYS A 348 7.89 3.26 10.91
CA LYS A 348 6.63 3.87 11.35
C LYS A 348 6.22 3.26 12.68
N PHE A 349 6.08 4.09 13.70
CA PHE A 349 5.53 3.71 14.99
C PHE A 349 4.02 3.95 14.99
N ALA A 350 3.29 2.94 15.43
CA ALA A 350 1.83 2.97 15.48
C ALA A 350 1.31 3.74 16.70
N GLY A 351 0.23 4.49 16.51
CA GLY A 351 -0.55 5.04 17.62
C GLY A 351 -1.45 3.98 18.29
N PRO A 352 -2.04 4.27 19.46
CA PRO A 352 -2.78 3.27 20.25
C PRO A 352 -3.92 2.56 19.49
N ALA A 353 -4.65 3.29 18.65
CA ALA A 353 -5.74 2.71 17.84
C ALA A 353 -5.22 1.80 16.73
N GLN A 354 -4.16 2.22 16.03
CA GLN A 354 -3.55 1.46 14.93
C GLN A 354 -2.98 0.12 15.40
N GLN A 355 -2.47 0.06 16.64
CA GLN A 355 -1.92 -1.16 17.21
C GLN A 355 -2.94 -2.29 17.34
N ILE A 356 -4.23 -1.95 17.53
CA ILE A 356 -5.30 -2.92 17.60
C ILE A 356 -5.48 -3.61 16.25
N ASP A 357 -5.51 -2.81 15.17
CA ASP A 357 -5.66 -3.30 13.80
C ASP A 357 -4.41 -4.07 13.36
N MET A 358 -3.21 -3.53 13.61
CA MET A 358 -1.94 -4.20 13.32
C MET A 358 -1.84 -5.55 14.03
N ARG A 359 -2.28 -5.64 15.29
CA ARG A 359 -2.30 -6.92 16.03
C ARG A 359 -3.28 -7.90 15.39
N ALA A 360 -4.48 -7.46 15.02
CA ALA A 360 -5.46 -8.33 14.37
C ALA A 360 -4.94 -8.88 13.04
N ASP A 361 -4.25 -8.04 12.24
CA ASP A 361 -3.65 -8.45 10.98
C ASP A 361 -2.44 -9.37 11.17
N PHE A 362 -1.58 -9.08 12.15
CA PHE A 362 -0.47 -9.95 12.52
C PHE A 362 -0.97 -11.35 12.94
N LEU A 363 -1.96 -11.44 13.82
CA LEU A 363 -2.52 -12.73 14.23
C LEU A 363 -3.21 -13.47 13.08
N ARG A 364 -3.94 -12.75 12.22
CA ARG A 364 -4.56 -13.34 11.03
C ARG A 364 -3.51 -13.89 10.06
N PHE A 365 -2.39 -13.19 9.92
CA PHE A 365 -1.26 -13.63 9.11
C PHE A 365 -0.65 -14.91 9.69
N VAL A 366 -0.28 -14.91 10.98
CA VAL A 366 0.30 -16.09 11.65
C VAL A 366 -0.66 -17.29 11.59
N ASN A 367 -1.94 -17.10 11.90
CA ASN A 367 -2.94 -18.16 11.87
C ASN A 367 -3.22 -18.72 10.46
N ARG A 368 -3.05 -17.91 9.40
CA ARG A 368 -3.21 -18.39 8.01
C ARG A 368 -2.06 -19.29 7.58
N MET A 369 -0.91 -19.19 8.24
CA MET A 369 0.30 -19.94 7.93
C MET A 369 0.40 -21.26 8.72
N GLY A 370 -0.44 -21.47 9.74
CA GLY A 370 -0.38 -22.61 10.65
C GLY A 370 -1.48 -23.66 10.44
N ASP A 371 -1.15 -24.93 10.70
CA ASP A 371 -2.11 -25.95 11.13
C ASP A 371 -2.65 -25.56 12.53
N GLU A 372 -3.70 -26.22 13.02
CA GLU A 372 -4.36 -25.87 14.32
C GLU A 372 -3.39 -25.82 15.54
N ASP A 373 -2.16 -26.34 15.42
CA ASP A 373 -1.11 -26.42 16.45
C ASP A 373 -0.03 -25.30 16.41
N ALA A 374 -0.06 -24.38 15.43
CA ALA A 374 1.06 -23.44 15.20
C ALA A 374 1.34 -22.46 16.36
N ALA A 375 0.31 -22.04 17.11
CA ALA A 375 0.49 -21.15 18.27
C ALA A 375 1.16 -21.86 19.46
N GLU A 376 0.93 -23.17 19.61
CA GLU A 376 1.56 -23.97 20.66
C GLU A 376 3.03 -24.22 20.32
N ALA A 377 3.32 -24.63 19.08
CA ALA A 377 4.69 -24.75 18.57
C ALA A 377 5.49 -23.45 18.72
N PHE A 378 4.89 -22.31 18.38
CA PHE A 378 5.53 -21.00 18.56
C PHE A 378 5.90 -20.70 20.01
N ARG A 379 5.01 -21.06 20.95
CA ARG A 379 5.26 -20.89 22.38
C ARG A 379 6.36 -21.82 22.87
N GLU A 380 6.44 -23.05 22.36
CA GLU A 380 7.53 -23.98 22.69
C GLU A 380 8.89 -23.47 22.21
N ASP A 381 8.95 -22.98 20.96
CA ASP A 381 10.20 -22.52 20.33
C ASP A 381 10.72 -21.21 20.92
N HIS A 382 9.84 -20.25 21.17
CA HIS A 382 10.23 -18.91 21.59
C HIS A 382 9.98 -18.62 23.06
N GLY A 383 9.21 -19.44 23.77
CA GLY A 383 8.85 -19.23 25.18
C GLY A 383 7.97 -17.99 25.42
N VAL A 384 7.26 -17.51 24.40
CA VAL A 384 6.29 -16.41 24.47
C VAL A 384 5.06 -16.74 23.63
N SER A 385 3.90 -16.25 24.02
CA SER A 385 2.69 -16.41 23.21
C SER A 385 2.65 -15.38 22.07
N VAL A 386 2.28 -15.82 20.87
CA VAL A 386 1.99 -14.91 19.75
C VAL A 386 0.85 -13.95 20.07
N ASP A 387 -0.14 -14.38 20.86
CA ASP A 387 -1.26 -13.53 21.29
C ASP A 387 -0.83 -12.33 22.14
N HIS A 388 0.34 -12.43 22.79
CA HIS A 388 0.89 -11.40 23.65
C HIS A 388 1.98 -10.57 22.97
N LEU A 389 2.17 -10.73 21.66
CA LEU A 389 3.06 -9.90 20.86
C LEU A 389 2.28 -8.81 20.15
N ILE A 390 2.65 -7.57 20.43
CA ILE A 390 2.00 -6.38 19.91
C ILE A 390 2.92 -5.72 18.92
N PRO A 391 2.58 -5.65 17.63
CA PRO A 391 3.31 -4.82 16.68
C PRO A 391 3.25 -3.37 17.10
N ILE A 392 4.43 -2.76 17.29
CA ILE A 392 4.57 -1.36 17.71
C ILE A 392 5.20 -0.48 16.64
N ALA A 393 5.94 -1.08 15.71
CA ALA A 393 6.46 -0.38 14.55
C ALA A 393 6.69 -1.31 13.35
N GLU A 394 6.57 -0.76 12.15
CA GLU A 394 6.83 -1.44 10.88
C GLU A 394 7.82 -0.63 10.01
N PRO A 395 8.83 -1.27 9.41
CA PRO A 395 9.69 -0.66 8.41
C PRO A 395 8.92 -0.51 7.08
N ALA A 396 9.20 0.55 6.33
CA ALA A 396 8.66 0.66 4.98
C ALA A 396 9.43 -0.24 4.01
N GLY A 397 8.71 -1.11 3.29
CA GLY A 397 9.29 -1.94 2.22
C GLY A 397 10.05 -3.17 2.71
N ALA A 398 10.02 -3.47 4.01
CA ALA A 398 10.51 -4.72 4.59
C ALA A 398 9.36 -5.43 5.31
N SER A 399 9.43 -6.76 5.38
CA SER A 399 8.36 -7.60 5.93
C SER A 399 8.51 -7.87 7.43
N ASN A 400 9.43 -7.15 8.10
CA ASN A 400 9.74 -7.34 9.51
C ASN A 400 8.84 -6.47 10.41
N LEU A 401 8.75 -6.80 11.69
CA LEU A 401 8.00 -6.00 12.68
C LEU A 401 8.81 -5.81 13.95
N LEU A 402 8.68 -4.63 14.57
CA LEU A 402 9.09 -4.43 15.94
C LEU A 402 7.92 -4.79 16.87
N LEU A 403 8.12 -5.80 17.72
CA LEU A 403 7.10 -6.34 18.61
C LEU A 403 7.38 -5.98 20.07
N LEU A 404 6.31 -5.75 20.83
CA LEU A 404 6.32 -5.57 22.28
C LEU A 404 5.56 -6.74 22.94
N HIS A 405 6.18 -7.37 23.92
CA HIS A 405 5.58 -8.49 24.63
C HIS A 405 4.83 -8.04 25.90
N THR A 406 3.59 -8.48 26.05
CA THR A 406 2.67 -7.98 27.09
C THR A 406 2.10 -9.06 28.00
N GLU A 407 2.52 -10.32 27.86
CA GLU A 407 2.15 -11.39 28.81
C GLU A 407 2.69 -11.05 30.20
N PRO A 408 1.85 -11.07 31.25
CA PRO A 408 2.33 -10.86 32.62
C PRO A 408 3.39 -11.91 33.01
N GLY A 409 4.56 -11.45 33.43
CA GLY A 409 5.65 -12.34 33.84
C GLY A 409 7.03 -11.70 33.69
N GLU A 410 8.08 -12.53 33.75
CA GLU A 410 9.48 -12.09 33.67
C GLU A 410 9.82 -11.43 32.31
N ARG A 411 9.09 -11.80 31.26
CA ARG A 411 9.27 -11.27 29.90
C ARG A 411 8.37 -10.09 29.57
N TYR A 412 7.56 -9.62 30.51
CA TYR A 412 6.69 -8.46 30.29
C TYR A 412 7.51 -7.22 29.93
N GLY A 413 7.13 -6.56 28.83
CA GLY A 413 7.79 -5.36 28.31
C GLY A 413 9.04 -5.61 27.47
N ARG A 414 9.43 -6.86 27.24
CA ARG A 414 10.51 -7.19 26.30
C ARG A 414 10.11 -6.85 24.86
N CYS A 415 11.09 -6.48 24.06
CA CYS A 415 10.92 -6.21 22.64
C CYS A 415 11.65 -7.24 21.78
N TYR A 416 11.07 -7.54 20.63
CA TYR A 416 11.60 -8.48 19.66
C TYR A 416 11.51 -7.89 18.26
N VAL A 417 12.36 -8.36 17.36
CA VAL A 417 12.16 -8.19 15.92
C VAL A 417 11.57 -9.49 15.39
N TRP A 418 10.43 -9.38 14.72
CA TRP A 418 9.90 -10.45 13.89
C TRP A 418 10.61 -10.38 12.54
N ASN A 419 11.40 -11.40 12.21
CA ASN A 419 12.03 -11.51 10.90
C ASN A 419 11.17 -12.42 10.00
N HIS A 420 10.67 -11.86 8.91
CA HIS A 420 9.84 -12.60 7.95
C HIS A 420 10.70 -13.37 6.92
N ASP A 421 11.94 -12.96 6.68
CA ASP A 421 12.83 -13.60 5.71
C ASP A 421 13.49 -14.87 6.28
N GLY A 422 13.63 -14.97 7.61
CA GLY A 422 14.06 -16.19 8.31
C GLY A 422 12.90 -16.88 9.03
N LEU A 423 12.29 -17.91 8.41
CA LEU A 423 11.33 -18.88 9.00
C LEU A 423 10.36 -18.38 10.09
N TYR A 424 9.96 -17.10 10.08
CA TYR A 424 9.12 -16.48 11.10
C TYR A 424 9.75 -16.41 12.50
N GLU A 425 11.06 -16.16 12.57
CA GLU A 425 11.81 -16.15 13.82
C GLU A 425 11.63 -14.84 14.62
N LEU A 426 11.52 -14.99 15.95
CA LEU A 426 11.74 -13.89 16.89
C LEU A 426 13.23 -13.74 17.19
N VAL A 427 13.78 -12.61 16.77
CA VAL A 427 15.20 -12.29 16.92
C VAL A 427 15.41 -11.01 17.74
N TYR A 428 16.66 -10.82 18.15
CA TYR A 428 17.18 -9.61 18.78
C TYR A 428 16.44 -9.14 20.04
N GLU A 429 15.99 -10.08 20.86
CA GLU A 429 15.34 -9.82 22.14
C GLU A 429 16.05 -8.72 22.97
N GLN A 430 15.28 -7.74 23.43
CA GLN A 430 15.70 -6.69 24.34
C GLN A 430 14.83 -6.62 25.59
N PRO A 431 15.40 -6.25 26.75
CA PRO A 431 14.69 -6.29 28.02
C PRO A 431 13.59 -5.22 28.16
N SER A 432 13.63 -4.16 27.35
CA SER A 432 12.60 -3.11 27.37
C SER A 432 12.57 -2.31 26.06
N PHE A 433 11.50 -1.55 25.86
CA PHE A 433 11.39 -0.64 24.71
C PHE A 433 12.46 0.45 24.72
N ALA A 434 12.78 1.01 25.90
CA ALA A 434 13.84 2.01 26.02
C ALA A 434 15.20 1.46 25.55
N VAL A 435 15.55 0.23 25.92
CA VAL A 435 16.80 -0.42 25.49
C VAL A 435 16.77 -0.74 24.00
N MET A 436 15.66 -1.27 23.50
CA MET A 436 15.47 -1.55 22.08
C MET A 436 15.63 -0.30 21.21
N LYS A 437 14.95 0.79 21.55
CA LYS A 437 15.05 2.07 20.85
C LYS A 437 16.49 2.59 20.85
N ASP A 438 17.17 2.56 21.99
CA ASP A 438 18.56 3.02 22.07
C ASP A 438 19.51 2.17 21.22
N ARG A 439 19.38 0.83 21.27
CA ARG A 439 20.14 -0.08 20.42
C ARG A 439 19.87 0.15 18.94
N LEU A 440 18.61 0.32 18.54
CA LEU A 440 18.24 0.59 17.16
C LEU A 440 18.88 1.89 16.65
N LEU A 441 18.73 3.00 17.40
CA LEU A 441 19.24 4.31 16.98
C LEU A 441 20.77 4.33 16.91
N ARG A 442 21.46 3.71 17.87
CA ARG A 442 22.92 3.57 17.83
C ARG A 442 23.36 2.63 16.71
N GLY A 443 22.65 1.51 16.56
CA GLY A 443 22.91 0.49 15.55
C GLY A 443 22.81 1.04 14.13
N ILE A 444 21.82 1.89 13.84
CA ILE A 444 21.75 2.62 12.57
C ILE A 444 23.03 3.43 12.33
N MET A 445 23.47 4.22 13.32
CA MET A 445 24.66 5.07 13.17
C MET A 445 25.96 4.27 13.00
N THR A 446 26.06 3.11 13.67
CA THR A 446 27.22 2.21 13.58
C THR A 446 27.10 1.19 12.46
N LYS A 447 25.97 1.18 11.73
CA LYS A 447 25.63 0.18 10.72
C LYS A 447 25.70 -1.26 11.27
N ASP A 448 25.20 -1.44 12.49
CA ASP A 448 25.09 -2.75 13.14
C ASP A 448 24.09 -3.63 12.38
N GLU A 449 24.54 -4.80 11.95
CA GLU A 449 23.74 -5.75 11.14
C GLU A 449 22.39 -6.08 11.80
N LYS A 450 22.37 -6.30 13.12
CA LYS A 450 21.14 -6.68 13.82
C LYS A 450 20.11 -5.55 13.86
N ALA A 451 20.58 -4.31 13.97
CA ALA A 451 19.72 -3.15 13.87
C ALA A 451 19.22 -2.90 12.44
N LEU A 452 20.05 -3.20 11.43
CA LEU A 452 19.72 -3.01 10.02
C LEU A 452 18.85 -4.14 9.44
N ASP A 453 18.91 -5.34 10.02
CA ASP A 453 18.06 -6.48 9.67
C ASP A 453 16.57 -6.16 9.85
N LEU A 454 16.19 -5.32 10.82
CA LEU A 454 14.82 -4.80 10.93
C LEU A 454 14.34 -4.14 9.63
N PHE A 455 15.24 -3.60 8.82
CA PHE A 455 14.94 -2.92 7.56
C PHE A 455 15.22 -3.78 6.31
N ASN A 456 15.64 -5.03 6.47
CA ASN A 456 16.21 -5.88 5.40
C ASN A 456 17.40 -5.22 4.69
N ILE A 457 18.18 -4.43 5.44
CA ILE A 457 19.39 -3.77 4.93
C ILE A 457 20.59 -4.61 5.34
N TYR A 458 21.21 -5.25 4.36
CA TYR A 458 22.44 -6.01 4.56
C TYR A 458 23.63 -5.11 4.21
N PRO A 459 24.70 -5.11 5.02
CA PRO A 459 25.95 -4.48 4.60
C PRO A 459 26.37 -5.07 3.25
N PRO A 460 26.95 -4.29 2.34
CA PRO A 460 27.55 -4.87 1.15
C PRO A 460 28.58 -5.91 1.60
N ASP A 461 28.48 -7.13 1.09
CA ASP A 461 29.51 -8.15 1.30
C ASP A 461 30.85 -7.54 0.88
N ASP A 462 31.83 -7.53 1.80
CA ASP A 462 33.19 -7.04 1.50
C ASP A 462 33.95 -7.99 0.54
N GLU A 463 33.26 -8.96 -0.09
CA GLU A 463 33.81 -9.94 -1.05
C GLU A 463 33.46 -9.60 -2.51
N GLU A 464 33.92 -8.43 -2.97
CA GLU A 464 34.15 -8.21 -4.41
C GLU A 464 35.46 -7.42 -4.58
N ASN A 465 36.55 -7.92 -3.98
CA ASN A 465 37.94 -7.53 -4.28
C ASN A 465 38.92 -8.59 -3.74
N ALA A 466 38.85 -9.81 -4.27
CA ALA A 466 40.00 -10.71 -4.27
C ALA A 466 39.85 -11.69 -5.45
N ASP A 467 40.83 -11.63 -6.35
CA ASP A 467 41.20 -12.67 -7.31
C ASP A 467 40.33 -12.83 -8.58
N ASP A 468 40.54 -11.91 -9.53
CA ASP A 468 40.59 -12.24 -10.96
C ASP A 468 41.79 -11.48 -11.59
N ASP A 469 42.99 -11.81 -11.09
CA ASP A 469 44.26 -11.61 -11.80
C ASP A 469 44.99 -12.96 -11.77
N ASP A 470 44.76 -13.78 -12.80
CA ASP A 470 45.75 -14.68 -13.42
C ASP A 470 45.29 -15.16 -14.81
#